data_AF-K2MY37-F1
#
_entry.id   AF-K2MY37-F1
#
_cell.length_a   1.000
_cell.length_b   1.000
_cell.length_c   1.000
_cell.angle_alpha   90.00
_cell.angle_beta   90.00
_cell.angle_gamma   90.00
#
_symmetry.space_group_name_H-M   'P 1'
#
loop_
_entity.id
_entity.type
_entity.pdbx_description
1 polymer ?
#
loop_
_entity_poly.entity_id
_entity_poly.type
_entity_poly.pdbx_seq_one_letter_code
_entity_poly.pdbx_strand_id
1 'polypeptide(L)'
;MVSVVLTEELKRVKEVLATWKEVDERVSKLCPSLSAAQDTSTANACGAVNITAGLVGFLSGKFSDNIWRDEYLGVNATVKGGVGTADGVKFTGRGAGAEWPVDRQGENQLYHFANYNFTLVATVSIHGEPEEENPIPLIGVKMNDGNKNTVLLGLSYNKEKKLEFLHGGESANKEHSVSWGAVTTHQVAIVLQNSSQGSVYVDGER
;
A
#
# COMPACT_ATOMS: atom_id res chain seq x y z
N MET A 1 31.39 -8.16 -33.53
CA MET A 1 29.98 -8.46 -33.17
C MET A 1 29.95 -9.86 -32.59
N VAL A 2 29.37 -10.06 -31.41
CA VAL A 2 29.28 -11.38 -30.75
C VAL A 2 27.82 -11.77 -30.69
N SER A 3 27.50 -13.01 -31.04
CA SER A 3 26.17 -13.60 -30.87
C SER A 3 26.15 -14.42 -29.58
N VAL A 4 25.14 -14.20 -28.74
CA VAL A 4 24.98 -14.88 -27.45
C VAL A 4 23.59 -15.54 -27.43
N VAL A 5 23.54 -16.78 -26.95
CA VAL A 5 22.29 -17.54 -26.81
C VAL A 5 21.81 -17.41 -25.36
N LEU A 6 20.64 -16.81 -25.17
CA LEU A 6 20.09 -16.44 -23.85
C LEU A 6 19.01 -17.43 -23.36
N THR A 7 19.34 -18.72 -23.34
CA THR A 7 18.37 -19.79 -23.00
C THR A 7 17.91 -19.71 -21.55
N GLU A 8 18.82 -19.46 -20.62
CA GLU A 8 18.51 -19.38 -19.19
C GLU A 8 17.73 -18.12 -18.84
N GLU A 9 18.08 -16.99 -19.47
CA GLU A 9 17.35 -15.73 -19.31
C GLU A 9 15.92 -15.86 -19.84
N LEU A 10 15.74 -16.51 -21.00
CA LEU A 10 14.41 -16.78 -21.54
C LEU A 10 13.60 -17.68 -20.62
N LYS A 11 14.22 -18.68 -19.99
CA LYS A 11 13.56 -19.54 -19.00
C LYS A 11 13.09 -18.71 -17.80
N ARG A 12 13.94 -17.85 -17.25
CA ARG A 12 13.59 -16.94 -16.14
C ARG A 12 12.46 -15.98 -16.52
N VAL A 13 12.47 -15.42 -17.73
CA VAL A 13 11.37 -14.56 -18.22
C VAL A 13 10.04 -15.32 -18.24
N LYS A 14 10.03 -16.58 -18.70
CA LYS A 14 8.81 -17.40 -18.70
C LYS A 14 8.29 -17.66 -17.28
N GLU A 15 9.17 -17.93 -16.33
CA GLU A 15 8.82 -18.14 -14.91
C GLU A 15 8.21 -16.87 -14.29
N VAL A 16 8.79 -15.70 -14.59
CA VAL A 16 8.27 -14.40 -14.15
C VAL A 16 6.89 -14.14 -14.73
N LEU A 17 6.70 -14.34 -16.04
CA LEU A 17 5.40 -14.15 -16.70
C LEU A 17 4.32 -15.09 -16.16
N ALA A 18 4.68 -16.35 -15.86
CA ALA A 18 3.77 -17.28 -15.21
C ALA A 18 3.35 -16.79 -13.81
N THR A 19 4.32 -16.30 -13.03
CA THR A 19 4.06 -15.74 -11.70
C THR A 19 3.11 -14.54 -11.75
N TRP A 20 3.34 -13.59 -12.68
CA TRP A 20 2.48 -12.43 -12.84
C TRP A 20 1.03 -12.82 -13.14
N LYS A 21 0.84 -13.80 -14.02
CA LYS A 21 -0.49 -14.32 -14.35
C LYS A 21 -1.18 -14.93 -13.13
N GLU A 22 -0.46 -15.72 -12.33
CA GLU A 22 -1.02 -16.32 -11.11
C GLU A 22 -1.39 -15.27 -10.04
N VAL A 23 -0.61 -14.19 -9.93
CA VAL A 23 -0.91 -13.09 -9.02
C VAL A 23 -2.13 -12.32 -9.51
N ASP A 24 -2.21 -11.99 -10.81
CA ASP A 24 -3.37 -11.33 -11.42
C ASP A 24 -4.67 -12.14 -11.20
N GLU A 25 -4.62 -13.45 -11.39
CA GLU A 25 -5.76 -14.35 -11.14
C GLU A 25 -6.18 -14.40 -9.67
N ARG A 26 -5.27 -14.15 -8.72
CA ARG A 26 -5.61 -14.06 -7.30
C ARG A 26 -6.16 -12.69 -6.95
N VAL A 27 -5.51 -11.62 -7.39
CA VAL A 27 -5.92 -10.23 -7.10
C VAL A 27 -7.29 -9.95 -7.69
N SER A 28 -7.58 -10.39 -8.91
CA SER A 28 -8.89 -10.23 -9.55
C SER A 28 -10.06 -10.84 -8.75
N LYS A 29 -9.79 -11.82 -7.87
CA LYS A 29 -10.80 -12.44 -7.00
C LYS A 29 -11.07 -11.65 -5.72
N LEU A 30 -10.22 -10.67 -5.37
CA LEU A 30 -10.40 -9.82 -4.18
C LEU A 30 -11.56 -8.82 -4.33
N CYS A 31 -12.00 -8.58 -5.57
CA CYS A 31 -13.17 -7.75 -5.88
C CYS A 31 -14.19 -8.62 -6.62
N PRO A 32 -14.88 -9.55 -5.94
CA PRO A 32 -15.84 -10.43 -6.61
C PRO A 32 -16.95 -9.59 -7.23
N SER A 33 -17.25 -9.84 -8.51
CA SER A 33 -18.41 -9.24 -9.17
C SER A 33 -19.66 -9.62 -8.38
N LEU A 34 -20.34 -8.62 -7.79
CA LEU A 34 -21.65 -8.78 -7.17
C LEU A 34 -22.57 -9.46 -8.20
N SER A 35 -22.90 -10.72 -7.94
CA SER A 35 -23.81 -11.49 -8.78
C SER A 35 -25.22 -10.92 -8.61
N ALA A 36 -25.62 -10.01 -9.50
CA ALA A 36 -26.98 -9.64 -9.97
C ALA A 36 -28.20 -9.63 -9.02
N ALA A 37 -28.05 -9.79 -7.72
CA ALA A 37 -29.13 -9.75 -6.75
C ALA A 37 -28.66 -8.95 -5.54
N GLN A 38 -29.26 -7.78 -5.38
CA GLN A 38 -29.35 -6.96 -4.16
C GLN A 38 -28.75 -5.54 -4.28
N ASP A 39 -29.66 -4.63 -4.63
CA ASP A 39 -29.86 -3.28 -4.10
C ASP A 39 -28.78 -2.17 -4.25
N THR A 40 -29.06 -1.29 -5.22
CA THR A 40 -29.08 0.19 -5.14
C THR A 40 -27.87 1.01 -4.68
N SER A 41 -26.65 0.48 -4.62
CA SER A 41 -25.45 1.34 -4.53
C SER A 41 -24.54 1.18 -5.75
N THR A 42 -24.54 2.17 -6.63
CA THR A 42 -23.63 2.28 -7.79
C THR A 42 -22.17 2.51 -7.41
N ALA A 43 -21.86 2.74 -6.12
CA ALA A 43 -20.50 3.06 -5.66
C ALA A 43 -19.57 1.84 -5.53
N ASN A 44 -20.10 0.61 -5.46
CA ASN A 44 -19.34 -0.57 -5.00
C ASN A 44 -19.28 -1.73 -6.02
N ALA A 45 -19.61 -1.49 -7.30
CA ALA A 45 -19.68 -2.55 -8.29
C ALA A 45 -18.30 -2.90 -8.87
N CYS A 46 -17.62 -3.89 -8.24
CA CYS A 46 -16.41 -4.53 -8.76
C CYS A 46 -16.53 -5.11 -10.20
N GLY A 47 -17.76 -5.31 -10.70
CA GLY A 47 -18.02 -6.05 -11.93
C GLY A 47 -17.55 -5.37 -13.23
N ALA A 48 -17.24 -4.07 -13.21
CA ALA A 48 -16.82 -3.33 -14.41
C ALA A 48 -15.32 -2.96 -14.45
N VAL A 49 -14.59 -3.13 -13.34
CA VAL A 49 -13.24 -2.59 -13.18
C VAL A 49 -12.21 -3.71 -13.18
N ASN A 50 -11.28 -3.67 -14.14
CA ASN A 50 -10.11 -4.53 -14.10
C ASN A 50 -9.09 -3.98 -13.09
N ILE A 51 -9.12 -4.49 -11.86
CA ILE A 51 -8.26 -4.02 -10.76
C ILE A 51 -6.78 -4.40 -10.91
N THR A 52 -6.44 -5.30 -11.84
CA THR A 52 -5.02 -5.63 -12.13
C THR A 52 -4.42 -4.71 -13.19
N ALA A 53 -5.23 -3.92 -13.90
CA ALA A 53 -4.75 -2.98 -14.90
C ALA A 53 -3.94 -1.85 -14.24
N GLY A 54 -2.63 -1.83 -14.50
CA GLY A 54 -1.71 -0.85 -13.91
C GLY A 54 -1.26 -1.19 -12.48
N LEU A 55 -1.55 -2.41 -11.99
CA LEU A 55 -1.00 -2.90 -10.73
C LEU A 55 0.48 -3.25 -10.89
N VAL A 56 1.34 -2.63 -10.08
CA VAL A 56 2.81 -2.74 -10.23
C VAL A 56 3.49 -3.53 -9.11
N GLY A 57 2.83 -3.69 -7.96
CA GLY A 57 3.36 -4.43 -6.84
C GLY A 57 2.26 -4.83 -5.88
N PHE A 58 2.45 -5.96 -5.20
CA PHE A 58 1.47 -6.50 -4.27
C PHE A 58 2.16 -7.17 -3.08
N LEU A 59 1.94 -6.60 -1.89
CA LEU A 59 2.46 -7.11 -0.62
C LEU A 59 1.32 -7.81 0.14
N SER A 60 1.45 -9.12 0.35
CA SER A 60 0.44 -9.93 1.06
C SER A 60 1.10 -10.98 1.96
N GLY A 61 0.80 -12.27 1.85
CA GLY A 61 1.27 -13.29 2.79
C GLY A 61 2.76 -13.63 2.75
N LYS A 62 3.51 -13.19 1.72
CA LYS A 62 4.92 -13.57 1.54
C LYS A 62 5.88 -12.74 2.40
N PHE A 63 5.99 -13.07 3.68
CA PHE A 63 6.93 -12.43 4.62
C PHE A 63 7.94 -13.44 5.21
N SER A 64 9.24 -13.16 5.08
CA SER A 64 10.30 -13.86 5.85
C SER A 64 11.55 -12.99 6.00
N ASP A 65 12.35 -13.23 7.04
CA ASP A 65 13.67 -12.61 7.22
C ASP A 65 13.64 -11.08 7.20
N ASN A 66 12.60 -10.46 7.79
CA ASN A 66 12.35 -9.01 7.75
C ASN A 66 12.13 -8.43 6.34
N ILE A 67 11.83 -9.28 5.36
CA ILE A 67 11.51 -8.92 3.98
C ILE A 67 10.07 -9.29 3.71
N TRP A 68 9.27 -8.27 3.39
CA TRP A 68 7.92 -8.45 2.87
C TRP A 68 7.99 -8.43 1.35
N ARG A 69 7.83 -9.60 0.73
CA ARG A 69 8.12 -9.81 -0.68
C ARG A 69 6.98 -9.34 -1.55
N ASP A 70 7.33 -8.62 -2.61
CA ASP A 70 6.39 -8.31 -3.69
C ASP A 70 6.08 -9.57 -4.48
N GLU A 71 4.79 -9.90 -4.54
CA GLU A 71 4.33 -11.10 -5.20
C GLU A 71 4.47 -11.03 -6.73
N TYR A 72 4.57 -9.82 -7.29
CA TYR A 72 4.94 -9.58 -8.70
C TYR A 72 6.45 -9.66 -8.95
N LEU A 73 7.26 -10.05 -7.95
CA LEU A 73 8.71 -10.16 -8.06
C LEU A 73 9.42 -8.83 -8.38
N GLY A 74 8.75 -7.69 -8.11
CA GLY A 74 9.30 -6.36 -8.25
C GLY A 74 10.13 -5.99 -7.04
N VAL A 75 9.67 -4.98 -6.29
CA VAL A 75 10.45 -4.36 -5.23
C VAL A 75 9.96 -4.88 -3.88
N ASN A 76 10.82 -5.44 -3.05
CA ASN A 76 10.40 -5.89 -1.72
C ASN A 76 10.35 -4.72 -0.72
N ALA A 77 9.49 -4.82 0.29
CA ALA A 77 9.51 -3.92 1.44
C ALA A 77 10.40 -4.48 2.57
N THR A 78 11.07 -3.58 3.27
CA THR A 78 11.88 -3.91 4.47
C THR A 78 11.03 -3.69 5.71
N VAL A 79 10.97 -4.68 6.59
CA VAL A 79 10.18 -4.64 7.82
C VAL A 79 11.08 -4.51 9.03
N LYS A 80 10.64 -3.73 10.01
CA LYS A 80 11.22 -3.66 11.36
C LYS A 80 10.14 -4.02 12.36
N GLY A 81 10.42 -4.92 13.31
CA GLY A 81 9.49 -5.25 14.40
C GLY A 81 8.13 -5.81 13.97
N GLY A 82 8.11 -6.65 12.93
CA GLY A 82 6.88 -7.23 12.37
C GLY A 82 6.84 -8.75 12.44
N VAL A 83 5.63 -9.30 12.60
CA VAL A 83 5.34 -10.74 12.53
C VAL A 83 4.38 -10.98 11.37
N GLY A 84 4.69 -11.95 10.51
CA GLY A 84 3.84 -12.29 9.37
C GLY A 84 2.45 -12.79 9.78
N THR A 85 1.45 -12.43 9.00
CA THR A 85 0.07 -12.92 9.10
C THR A 85 -0.31 -13.63 7.79
N ALA A 86 -1.55 -14.10 7.67
CA ALA A 86 -2.01 -14.78 6.44
C ALA A 86 -1.86 -13.88 5.20
N ASP A 87 -2.22 -12.60 5.32
CA ASP A 87 -2.30 -11.65 4.19
C ASP A 87 -1.49 -10.37 4.43
N GLY A 88 -0.54 -10.38 5.37
CA GLY A 88 0.30 -9.21 5.64
C GLY A 88 1.25 -9.35 6.83
N VAL A 89 1.43 -8.26 7.57
CA VAL A 89 2.36 -8.18 8.70
C VAL A 89 1.71 -7.42 9.86
N LYS A 90 1.82 -7.95 11.07
CA LYS A 90 1.46 -7.28 12.32
C LYS A 90 2.68 -6.61 12.91
N PHE A 91 2.61 -5.30 13.11
CA PHE A 91 3.69 -4.51 13.72
C PHE A 91 3.45 -4.31 15.22
N THR A 92 4.49 -4.48 16.03
CA THR A 92 4.41 -4.26 17.48
C THR A 92 5.67 -3.60 18.01
N GLY A 93 5.49 -2.55 18.82
CA GLY A 93 6.58 -1.84 19.47
C GLY A 93 7.04 -0.59 18.73
N ARG A 94 7.83 0.22 19.42
CA ARG A 94 8.31 1.51 18.92
C ARG A 94 9.22 1.32 17.72
N GLY A 95 8.95 2.08 16.64
CA GLY A 95 9.73 2.02 15.41
C GLY A 95 9.44 0.79 14.53
N ALA A 96 8.43 -0.01 14.88
CA ALA A 96 7.97 -1.09 14.03
C ALA A 96 7.20 -0.55 12.81
N GLY A 97 7.36 -1.21 11.66
CA GLY A 97 6.71 -0.82 10.41
C GLY A 97 7.37 -1.45 9.19
N ALA A 98 6.86 -1.11 8.02
CA ALA A 98 7.42 -1.51 6.73
C ALA A 98 7.80 -0.27 5.90
N GLU A 99 8.93 -0.34 5.23
CA GLU A 99 9.40 0.66 4.27
C GLU A 99 9.45 0.03 2.87
N TRP A 100 8.64 0.54 1.94
CA TRP A 100 8.63 0.10 0.54
C TRP A 100 9.30 1.16 -0.33
N PRO A 101 10.50 0.90 -0.89
CA PRO A 101 11.33 1.97 -1.43
C PRO A 101 10.87 2.44 -2.82
N VAL A 102 10.86 3.76 -3.01
CA VAL A 102 10.68 4.42 -4.32
C VAL A 102 12.05 4.87 -4.86
N ASP A 103 12.57 6.00 -4.37
CA ASP A 103 13.86 6.54 -4.84
C ASP A 103 15.09 5.82 -4.25
N ARG A 104 14.90 5.08 -3.14
CA ARG A 104 15.98 4.34 -2.45
C ARG A 104 16.40 3.05 -3.16
N GLN A 105 15.91 2.80 -4.37
CA GLN A 105 16.27 1.64 -5.18
C GLN A 105 17.64 1.76 -5.88
N GLY A 106 18.25 2.96 -5.85
CA GLY A 106 19.55 3.22 -6.46
C GLY A 106 19.44 3.66 -7.92
N GLU A 107 20.27 3.08 -8.80
CA GLU A 107 20.33 3.44 -10.22
C GLU A 107 19.05 3.07 -10.98
N ASN A 108 18.48 1.90 -10.68
CA ASN A 108 17.25 1.41 -11.31
C ASN A 108 16.04 1.65 -10.40
N GLN A 109 15.34 2.77 -10.62
CA GLN A 109 14.16 3.17 -9.83
C GLN A 109 12.88 2.67 -10.48
N LEU A 110 12.50 1.40 -10.23
CA LEU A 110 11.32 0.80 -10.84
C LEU A 110 10.02 1.54 -10.50
N TYR A 111 9.97 2.17 -9.32
CA TYR A 111 8.79 2.90 -8.84
C TYR A 111 8.85 4.41 -9.09
N HIS A 112 9.73 4.89 -9.97
CA HIS A 112 9.85 6.32 -10.28
C HIS A 112 8.54 6.96 -10.76
N PHE A 113 7.63 6.17 -11.35
CA PHE A 113 6.28 6.62 -11.74
C PHE A 113 5.48 7.21 -10.57
N ALA A 114 5.74 6.79 -9.33
CA ALA A 114 5.06 7.26 -8.13
C ALA A 114 5.34 8.74 -7.82
N ASN A 115 6.34 9.35 -8.45
CA ASN A 115 6.57 10.80 -8.41
C ASN A 115 5.51 11.58 -9.20
N TYR A 116 4.74 10.92 -10.05
CA TYR A 116 3.77 11.56 -10.94
C TYR A 116 2.33 11.13 -10.65
N ASN A 117 2.08 9.82 -10.65
CA ASN A 117 0.75 9.27 -10.41
C ASN A 117 0.88 7.90 -9.72
N PHE A 118 0.14 7.69 -8.64
CA PHE A 118 0.02 6.38 -8.02
C PHE A 118 -1.28 6.22 -7.24
N THR A 119 -1.62 4.97 -6.94
CA THR A 119 -2.62 4.61 -5.95
C THR A 119 -2.04 3.52 -5.07
N LEU A 120 -1.95 3.78 -3.77
CA LEU A 120 -1.52 2.82 -2.75
C LEU A 120 -2.74 2.41 -1.95
N VAL A 121 -3.06 1.12 -1.95
CA VAL A 121 -4.22 0.55 -1.24
C VAL A 121 -3.74 -0.41 -0.17
N ALA A 122 -4.32 -0.33 1.02
CA ALA A 122 -4.04 -1.26 2.11
C ALA A 122 -5.29 -1.53 2.94
N THR A 123 -5.38 -2.73 3.50
CA THR A 123 -6.27 -3.01 4.64
C THR A 123 -5.44 -2.85 5.91
N VAL A 124 -5.88 -1.97 6.81
CA VAL A 124 -5.16 -1.65 8.05
C VAL A 124 -6.05 -1.95 9.25
N SER A 125 -5.50 -2.62 10.25
CA SER A 125 -6.21 -2.95 11.49
C SER A 125 -5.44 -2.40 12.66
N ILE A 126 -6.16 -1.73 13.57
CA ILE A 126 -5.55 -1.09 14.74
C ILE A 126 -5.83 -1.93 15.96
N HIS A 127 -4.75 -2.41 16.58
CA HIS A 127 -4.82 -3.27 17.74
C HIS A 127 -4.34 -2.50 18.97
N GLY A 128 -5.26 -2.21 19.89
CA GLY A 128 -4.98 -1.48 21.12
C GLY A 128 -5.20 0.03 21.00
N GLU A 129 -5.22 0.70 22.15
CA GLU A 129 -5.30 2.15 22.23
C GLU A 129 -3.88 2.73 22.24
N PRO A 130 -3.59 3.80 21.47
CA PRO A 130 -2.27 4.39 21.48
C PRO A 130 -1.97 5.01 22.86
N GLU A 131 -0.80 4.69 23.41
CA GLU A 131 -0.34 5.23 24.70
C GLU A 131 0.44 6.55 24.54
N GLU A 132 0.83 6.90 23.31
CA GLU A 132 1.60 8.12 22.99
C GLU A 132 0.67 9.31 22.69
N GLU A 133 0.99 10.51 23.19
CA GLU A 133 0.19 11.72 22.91
C GLU A 133 0.29 12.17 21.46
N ASN A 134 1.44 11.90 20.82
CA ASN A 134 1.65 12.22 19.42
C ASN A 134 0.90 11.22 18.52
N PRO A 135 0.29 11.68 17.41
CA PRO A 135 -0.34 10.78 16.45
C PRO A 135 0.63 9.73 15.91
N ILE A 136 0.19 8.47 15.88
CA ILE A 136 0.96 7.34 15.37
C ILE A 136 0.69 7.20 13.87
N PRO A 137 1.71 7.21 13.00
CA PRO A 137 1.53 6.97 11.57
C PRO A 137 0.98 5.57 11.29
N LEU A 138 -0.07 5.48 10.48
CA LEU A 138 -0.68 4.22 10.06
C LEU A 138 -0.17 3.78 8.69
N ILE A 139 -0.24 4.68 7.71
CA ILE A 139 0.25 4.47 6.35
C ILE A 139 0.56 5.82 5.71
N GLY A 140 1.55 5.89 4.83
CA GLY A 140 1.85 7.15 4.16
C GLY A 140 2.99 7.05 3.16
N VAL A 141 3.11 8.12 2.37
CA VAL A 141 4.17 8.34 1.39
C VAL A 141 5.06 9.47 1.86
N LYS A 142 6.36 9.21 1.89
CA LYS A 142 7.37 10.16 2.35
C LYS A 142 8.24 10.59 1.18
N MET A 143 8.47 11.88 1.06
CA MET A 143 9.44 12.44 0.13
C MET A 143 10.84 12.28 0.68
N ASN A 144 11.80 12.01 -0.20
CA ASN A 144 13.21 12.02 0.13
C ASN A 144 13.79 13.43 -0.06
N ASP A 145 13.43 14.35 0.83
CA ASP A 145 13.86 15.76 0.81
C ASP A 145 15.13 16.00 1.66
N GLY A 146 16.07 15.05 1.61
CA GLY A 146 17.27 15.05 2.44
C GLY A 146 17.00 14.50 3.85
N ASN A 147 17.31 15.29 4.88
CA ASN A 147 17.20 14.81 6.27
C ASN A 147 15.78 14.88 6.85
N LYS A 148 14.84 15.55 6.18
CA LYS A 148 13.50 15.80 6.74
C LYS A 148 12.54 14.62 6.54
N ASN A 149 12.71 13.83 5.47
CA ASN A 149 11.83 12.73 5.09
C ASN A 149 10.35 13.11 5.22
N THR A 150 9.99 14.27 4.68
CA THR A 150 8.67 14.89 4.89
C THR A 150 7.55 13.99 4.40
N VAL A 151 6.49 13.81 5.21
CA VAL A 151 5.30 13.06 4.82
C VAL A 151 4.53 13.88 3.79
N LEU A 152 4.42 13.38 2.56
CA LEU A 152 3.66 14.01 1.49
C LEU A 152 2.16 13.84 1.72
N LEU A 153 1.75 12.58 1.90
CA LEU A 153 0.38 12.15 2.15
C LEU A 153 0.42 11.00 3.13
N GLY A 154 -0.50 10.96 4.08
CA GLY A 154 -0.59 9.84 5.00
C GLY A 154 -1.82 9.87 5.86
N LEU A 155 -1.97 8.81 6.65
CA LEU A 155 -3.00 8.65 7.63
C LEU A 155 -2.31 8.30 8.95
N SER A 156 -2.69 9.00 10.02
CA SER A 156 -2.26 8.71 11.39
C SER A 156 -3.49 8.53 12.28
N TYR A 157 -3.26 8.11 13.52
CA TYR A 157 -4.31 8.00 14.52
C TYR A 157 -3.81 8.42 15.90
N ASN A 158 -4.74 8.89 16.74
CA ASN A 158 -4.44 9.46 18.04
C ASN A 158 -5.19 8.75 19.21
N LYS A 159 -4.89 9.17 20.45
CA LYS A 159 -5.55 8.67 21.67
C LYS A 159 -7.05 8.89 21.72
N GLU A 160 -7.53 9.93 21.05
CA GLU A 160 -8.96 10.23 20.94
C GLU A 160 -9.68 9.29 19.96
N LYS A 161 -9.00 8.24 19.48
CA LYS A 161 -9.59 7.26 18.57
C LYS A 161 -10.05 7.90 17.26
N LYS A 162 -9.29 8.89 16.79
CA LYS A 162 -9.53 9.62 15.55
C LYS A 162 -8.44 9.31 14.55
N LEU A 163 -8.87 9.10 13.31
CA LEU A 163 -8.00 9.13 12.14
C LEU A 163 -7.72 10.58 11.74
N GLU A 164 -6.45 10.90 11.50
CA GLU A 164 -5.99 12.21 11.05
C GLU A 164 -5.27 12.08 9.70
N PHE A 165 -5.70 12.89 8.73
CA PHE A 165 -5.05 12.97 7.43
C PHE A 165 -3.81 13.86 7.53
N LEU A 166 -2.70 13.40 6.94
CA LEU A 166 -1.43 14.10 6.89
C LEU A 166 -1.19 14.63 5.48
N HIS A 167 -0.93 15.93 5.36
CA HIS A 167 -0.52 16.57 4.11
C HIS A 167 0.69 17.48 4.37
N GLY A 168 1.81 17.24 3.69
CA GLY A 168 3.02 18.07 3.85
C GLY A 168 3.62 18.04 5.26
N GLY A 169 3.38 16.98 6.03
CA GLY A 169 3.87 16.84 7.41
C GLY A 169 2.99 17.46 8.49
N GLU A 170 1.89 18.12 8.11
CA GLU A 170 0.92 18.70 9.05
C GLU A 170 -0.40 17.92 9.00
N SER A 171 -1.10 17.85 10.14
CA SER A 171 -2.46 17.29 10.18
C SER A 171 -3.39 18.24 9.41
N ALA A 172 -3.88 17.79 8.26
CA ALA A 172 -4.81 18.53 7.43
C ALA A 172 -6.22 18.40 8.03
N ASN A 173 -6.76 19.53 8.51
CA ASN A 173 -8.14 19.71 9.00
C ASN A 173 -8.63 18.71 10.06
N LYS A 174 -8.56 19.11 11.33
CA LYS A 174 -9.17 18.38 12.47
C LYS A 174 -10.69 18.17 12.35
N GLU A 175 -11.37 18.93 11.49
CA GLU A 175 -12.82 18.86 11.25
C GLU A 175 -13.27 17.59 10.51
N HIS A 176 -12.37 16.90 9.79
CA HIS A 176 -12.68 15.67 9.04
C HIS A 176 -12.16 14.40 9.71
N SER A 177 -11.99 14.43 11.03
CA SER A 177 -11.54 13.26 11.78
C SER A 177 -12.63 12.19 11.85
N VAL A 178 -12.31 10.98 11.37
CA VAL A 178 -13.19 9.82 11.49
C VAL A 178 -12.94 9.17 12.85
N SER A 179 -13.96 9.14 13.70
CA SER A 179 -13.92 8.42 14.97
C SER A 179 -14.11 6.92 14.74
N TRP A 180 -13.27 6.09 15.33
CA TRP A 180 -13.42 4.63 15.26
C TRP A 180 -13.73 3.96 16.61
N GLY A 181 -14.17 2.71 16.56
CA GLY A 181 -14.40 1.86 17.73
C GLY A 181 -13.16 1.08 18.16
N ALA A 182 -13.34 0.08 19.04
CA ALA A 182 -12.27 -0.88 19.38
C ALA A 182 -12.03 -1.85 18.20
N VAL A 183 -10.75 -2.16 17.95
CA VAL A 183 -10.24 -2.98 16.82
C VAL A 183 -11.05 -2.77 15.55
N THR A 184 -10.77 -1.66 14.87
CA THR A 184 -11.42 -1.37 13.60
C THR A 184 -10.45 -1.66 12.47
N THR A 185 -10.96 -2.36 11.46
CA THR A 185 -10.25 -2.62 10.21
C THR A 185 -10.79 -1.68 9.16
N HIS A 186 -9.90 -0.98 8.47
CA HIS A 186 -10.25 0.00 7.46
C HIS A 186 -9.56 -0.32 6.15
N GLN A 187 -10.26 -0.07 5.05
CA GLN A 187 -9.63 0.03 3.74
C GLN A 187 -9.13 1.47 3.56
N VAL A 188 -7.84 1.63 3.25
CA VAL A 188 -7.24 2.94 3.01
C VAL A 188 -6.69 2.97 1.59
N ALA A 189 -6.97 4.06 0.88
CA ALA A 189 -6.35 4.35 -0.41
C ALA A 189 -5.69 5.73 -0.40
N ILE A 190 -4.41 5.81 -0.77
CA ILE A 190 -3.70 7.07 -0.99
C ILE A 190 -3.52 7.23 -2.49
N VAL A 191 -4.03 8.33 -3.04
CA VAL A 191 -4.00 8.63 -4.47
C VAL A 191 -3.21 9.90 -4.71
N LEU A 192 -2.26 9.85 -5.64
CA LEU A 192 -1.61 11.03 -6.20
C LEU A 192 -1.93 11.11 -7.69
N GLN A 193 -2.41 12.27 -8.12
CA GLN A 193 -2.70 12.59 -9.52
C GLN A 193 -1.97 13.88 -9.93
N ASN A 194 -1.55 13.95 -11.18
CA ASN A 194 -0.94 15.15 -11.77
C ASN A 194 0.23 15.72 -10.93
N SER A 195 1.04 14.83 -10.33
CA SER A 195 2.20 15.12 -9.46
C SER A 195 1.93 15.93 -8.20
N SER A 196 0.70 16.40 -7.96
CA SER A 196 0.42 17.42 -6.93
C SER A 196 -0.93 17.25 -6.24
N GLN A 197 -1.88 16.56 -6.88
CA GLN A 197 -3.23 16.38 -6.34
C GLN A 197 -3.27 15.10 -5.52
N GLY A 198 -3.07 15.25 -4.21
CA GLY A 198 -3.15 14.17 -3.24
C GLY A 198 -4.55 13.98 -2.67
N SER A 199 -4.99 12.74 -2.48
CA SER A 199 -6.22 12.40 -1.77
C SER A 199 -6.01 11.13 -0.95
N VAL A 200 -6.70 11.03 0.17
CA VAL A 200 -6.78 9.81 0.97
C VAL A 200 -8.24 9.41 1.05
N TYR A 201 -8.50 8.12 1.00
CA TYR A 201 -9.82 7.54 1.18
C TYR A 201 -9.77 6.54 2.33
N VAL A 202 -10.79 6.57 3.17
CA VAL A 202 -11.02 5.58 4.24
C VAL A 202 -12.40 4.97 3.99
N ASP A 203 -12.44 3.65 3.80
CA ASP A 203 -13.66 2.88 3.50
C ASP A 203 -14.47 3.43 2.32
N GLY A 204 -13.78 3.99 1.33
CA GLY A 204 -14.37 4.57 0.11
C GLY A 204 -14.77 6.04 0.23
N GLU A 205 -14.69 6.64 1.42
CA GLU A 205 -14.96 8.05 1.66
C GLU A 205 -13.66 8.88 1.62
N ARG A 206 -13.70 10.06 1.01
CA ARG A 206 -12.54 10.95 0.82
C ARG A 206 -12.38 11.93 1.96
#